data_AF-A0A847H961-F1
#
_entry.id   AF-A0A847H961-F1
#
_cell.length_a   1.000
_cell.length_b   1.000
_cell.length_c   1.000
_cell.angle_alpha   90.00
_cell.angle_beta   90.00
_cell.angle_gamma   90.00
#
_symmetry.space_group_name_H-M   'P 1'
#
loop_
_entity.id
_entity.type
_entity.pdbx_description
1 polymer ?
#
loop_
_entity_poly.entity_id
_entity_poly.type
_entity_poly.pdbx_seq_one_letter_code
_entity_poly.pdbx_strand_id
1 'polypeptide(L)'
;PTPAISFFLNFDPSERADARGDLTRCWERLVDGGTVLMELGGYPFSPHYGWLMDRYGVSWQLMLTNPEGEPRPFVIPDLMFCGPAQNMAREAVDFYLSVFPDAELGSRVHYDEAQGPVTAESVIFSDFQIRGEWLSAMDSAVAQSFTFSPGISLMFRARGQAEIDRVWEALSAVPEAEQCGWLVDRYGVSWQIVPDNLGELLERPGAYGRFMGMKKIVVDEL
;
A
#
# COMPACT_ATOMS: atom_id res chain seq x y z
N PRO A 1 7.65 -2.61 10.99
CA PRO A 1 6.84 -2.96 9.79
C PRO A 1 7.49 -4.16 9.10
N THR A 2 6.79 -4.84 8.19
CA THR A 2 7.35 -5.90 7.34
C THR A 2 7.51 -5.39 5.92
N PRO A 3 8.29 -6.05 5.05
CA PRO A 3 8.38 -5.69 3.64
C PRO A 3 7.10 -5.88 2.83
N ALA A 4 6.05 -6.47 3.41
CA ALA A 4 4.77 -6.70 2.75
C ALA A 4 4.07 -5.39 2.35
N ILE A 5 4.37 -4.27 3.02
CA ILE A 5 4.07 -2.94 2.48
C ILE A 5 5.39 -2.20 2.29
N SER A 6 5.64 -1.75 1.07
CA SER A 6 6.79 -0.93 0.71
C SER A 6 6.35 0.35 0.03
N PHE A 7 7.29 1.26 -0.25
CA PHE A 7 7.03 2.47 -1.01
C PHE A 7 7.92 2.50 -2.25
N PHE A 8 7.30 2.52 -3.43
CA PHE A 8 7.98 2.87 -4.66
C PHE A 8 8.38 4.34 -4.63
N LEU A 9 9.62 4.62 -4.99
CA LEU A 9 10.13 5.94 -5.33
C LEU A 9 10.40 5.97 -6.84
N ASN A 10 9.52 6.65 -7.59
CA ASN A 10 9.55 6.71 -9.05
C ASN A 10 10.41 7.88 -9.54
N PHE A 11 11.64 7.58 -9.93
CA PHE A 11 12.55 8.57 -10.50
C PHE A 11 12.31 8.66 -12.01
N ASP A 12 11.49 9.63 -12.42
CA ASP A 12 11.11 9.80 -13.82
C ASP A 12 12.06 10.78 -14.58
N PRO A 13 12.73 10.33 -15.66
CA PRO A 13 13.59 11.20 -16.47
C PRO A 13 12.86 12.38 -17.15
N SER A 14 11.53 12.32 -17.35
CA SER A 14 10.74 13.41 -17.91
C SER A 14 10.49 14.54 -16.90
N GLU A 15 10.48 14.21 -15.60
CA GLU A 15 10.27 15.17 -14.51
C GLU A 15 11.59 15.63 -13.85
N ARG A 16 12.65 14.82 -13.95
CA ARG A 16 13.93 15.04 -13.27
C ARG A 16 15.11 14.90 -14.20
N ALA A 17 15.85 16.00 -14.39
CA ALA A 17 17.01 16.05 -15.27
C ALA A 17 18.11 15.03 -14.93
N ASP A 18 18.32 14.73 -13.64
CA ASP A 18 19.27 13.70 -13.16
C ASP A 18 18.54 12.60 -12.37
N ALA A 19 17.44 12.07 -12.91
CA ALA A 19 16.63 11.04 -12.25
C ALA A 19 17.47 9.85 -11.74
N ARG A 20 18.39 9.35 -12.57
CA ARG A 20 19.27 8.22 -12.20
C ARG A 20 20.26 8.59 -11.09
N GLY A 21 20.88 9.76 -11.14
CA GLY A 21 21.80 10.21 -10.10
C GLY A 21 21.09 10.50 -8.78
N ASP A 22 19.89 11.09 -8.83
CA ASP A 22 19.01 11.28 -7.68
C ASP A 22 18.66 9.94 -7.02
N LEU A 23 18.30 8.93 -7.81
CA LEU A 23 18.02 7.58 -7.33
C LEU A 23 19.23 7.00 -6.59
N THR A 24 20.42 7.01 -7.20
CA THR A 24 21.64 6.50 -6.59
C THR A 24 21.97 7.21 -5.27
N ARG A 25 21.86 8.55 -5.22
CA ARG A 25 22.08 9.31 -3.98
C ARG A 25 21.07 8.97 -2.89
N CYS A 26 19.81 8.72 -3.26
CA CYS A 26 18.77 8.28 -2.33
C CYS A 26 19.07 6.88 -1.78
N TRP A 27 19.43 5.94 -2.66
CA TRP A 27 19.84 4.59 -2.30
C TRP A 27 20.99 4.57 -1.29
N GLU A 28 22.08 5.29 -1.56
CA GLU A 28 23.26 5.35 -0.68
C GLU A 28 22.93 5.82 0.74
N ARG A 29 21.88 6.66 0.90
CA ARG A 29 21.42 7.13 2.20
C ARG A 29 20.51 6.16 2.92
N LEU A 30 19.63 5.49 2.17
CA LEU A 30 18.68 4.54 2.74
C LEU A 30 19.34 3.21 3.12
N VAL A 31 20.37 2.79 2.39
CA VAL A 31 21.12 1.55 2.68
C VAL A 31 22.05 1.68 3.90
N ASP A 32 22.39 2.91 4.32
CA ASP A 32 23.18 3.13 5.53
C ASP A 32 22.44 2.61 6.79
N GLY A 33 22.93 1.48 7.31
CA GLY A 33 22.30 0.74 8.40
C GLY A 33 21.05 -0.04 8.01
N GLY A 34 20.75 -0.12 6.71
CA GLY A 34 19.64 -0.90 6.15
C GLY A 34 20.03 -2.30 5.71
N THR A 35 19.05 -3.03 5.19
CA THR A 35 19.18 -4.39 4.65
C THR A 35 18.76 -4.38 3.19
N VAL A 36 19.66 -4.75 2.29
CA VAL A 36 19.34 -4.90 0.87
C VAL A 36 18.52 -6.18 0.66
N LEU A 37 17.40 -6.06 -0.06
CA LEU A 37 16.53 -7.16 -0.45
C LEU A 37 16.75 -7.53 -1.93
N MET A 38 16.92 -6.53 -2.79
CA MET A 38 17.39 -6.66 -4.17
C MET A 38 18.42 -5.57 -4.45
N GLU A 39 19.60 -5.98 -4.93
CA GLU A 39 20.71 -5.08 -5.23
C GLU A 39 20.32 -3.99 -6.23
N LEU A 40 20.90 -2.80 -6.09
CA LEU A 40 20.68 -1.73 -7.05
C LEU A 40 21.33 -2.09 -8.40
N GLY A 41 20.53 -2.18 -9.46
CA GLY A 41 21.04 -2.60 -10.77
C GLY A 41 19.99 -2.54 -11.88
N GLY A 42 20.35 -3.09 -13.04
CA GLY A 42 19.43 -3.22 -14.18
C GLY A 42 18.64 -4.52 -14.13
N TYR A 43 17.34 -4.41 -14.36
CA TYR A 43 16.35 -5.50 -14.38
C TYR A 43 15.48 -5.40 -15.64
N PRO A 44 14.79 -6.49 -16.06
CA PRO A 44 13.96 -6.46 -17.26
C PRO A 44 12.89 -5.35 -17.28
N PHE A 45 12.38 -4.97 -16.11
CA PHE A 45 11.35 -3.94 -15.94
C PHE A 45 11.90 -2.53 -15.65
N SER A 46 13.18 -2.39 -15.31
CA SER A 46 13.79 -1.07 -15.07
C SER A 46 15.31 -1.10 -15.25
N PRO A 47 15.91 -0.14 -15.98
CA PRO A 47 17.36 -0.06 -16.15
C PRO A 47 18.13 0.29 -14.87
N HIS A 48 17.45 0.76 -13.82
CA HIS A 48 18.06 1.09 -12.54
C HIS A 48 17.00 0.97 -11.43
N TYR A 49 16.97 -0.18 -10.77
CA TYR A 49 16.02 -0.51 -9.71
C TYR A 49 16.76 -1.14 -8.52
N GLY A 50 16.25 -0.94 -7.32
CA GLY A 50 16.71 -1.62 -6.12
C GLY A 50 15.64 -1.67 -5.04
N TRP A 51 15.75 -2.66 -4.14
CA TRP A 51 14.83 -2.84 -3.02
C TRP A 51 15.61 -3.04 -1.73
N LEU A 52 15.30 -2.26 -0.70
CA LEU A 52 15.89 -2.39 0.63
C LEU A 52 14.87 -2.18 1.73
N MET A 53 15.24 -2.57 2.95
CA MET A 53 14.69 -2.02 4.18
C MET A 53 15.68 -1.01 4.76
N ASP A 54 15.22 0.15 5.21
CA ASP A 54 16.09 1.11 5.89
C ASP A 54 16.41 0.68 7.34
N ARG A 55 17.23 1.49 8.04
CA ARG A 55 17.62 1.25 9.44
C ARG A 55 16.46 1.19 10.45
N TYR A 56 15.27 1.66 10.06
CA TYR A 56 14.05 1.64 10.87
C TYR A 56 13.09 0.50 10.47
N GLY A 57 13.48 -0.29 9.46
CA GLY A 57 12.72 -1.42 8.93
C GLY A 57 11.63 -1.03 7.93
N VAL A 58 11.61 0.22 7.43
CA VAL A 58 10.69 0.63 6.36
C VAL A 58 11.23 0.11 5.03
N SER A 59 10.34 -0.47 4.22
CA SER A 59 10.67 -1.09 2.94
C SER A 59 10.53 -0.09 1.80
N TRP A 60 11.57 0.02 0.97
CA TRP A 60 11.67 1.01 -0.12
C TRP A 60 12.06 0.34 -1.43
N GLN A 61 11.29 0.61 -2.49
CA GLN A 61 11.60 0.18 -3.85
C GLN A 61 11.95 1.43 -4.67
N LEU A 62 13.19 1.56 -5.13
CA LEU A 62 13.63 2.70 -5.91
C LEU A 62 13.67 2.30 -7.37
N MET A 63 12.98 3.04 -8.26
CA MET A 63 12.87 2.69 -9.67
C MET A 63 13.13 3.89 -10.58
N LEU A 64 14.00 3.71 -11.57
CA LEU A 64 14.09 4.60 -12.72
C LEU A 64 12.99 4.21 -13.71
N THR A 65 12.00 5.09 -13.91
CA THR A 65 10.79 4.78 -14.70
C THR A 65 10.99 5.05 -16.19
N ASN A 66 10.08 4.52 -17.01
CA ASN A 66 10.02 4.82 -18.43
C ASN A 66 9.30 6.16 -18.66
N PRO A 67 9.98 7.20 -19.17
CA PRO A 67 9.38 8.53 -19.38
C PRO A 67 8.31 8.56 -20.49
N GLU A 68 8.22 7.52 -21.32
CA GLU A 68 7.16 7.37 -22.33
C GLU A 68 5.94 6.61 -21.78
N GLY A 69 6.02 6.08 -20.56
CA GLY A 69 4.92 5.40 -19.88
C GLY A 69 3.87 6.37 -19.34
N GLU A 70 2.79 5.82 -18.77
CA GLU A 70 1.86 6.66 -18.04
C GLU A 70 2.52 7.22 -16.78
N PRO A 71 2.33 8.52 -16.48
CA PRO A 71 2.92 9.11 -15.31
C PRO A 71 2.32 8.51 -14.04
N ARG A 72 3.16 8.37 -13.04
CA ARG A 72 2.83 7.90 -11.69
C ARG A 72 3.44 8.87 -10.68
N PRO A 73 2.80 9.10 -9.52
CA PRO A 73 3.37 9.97 -8.50
C PRO A 73 4.73 9.46 -8.03
N PHE A 74 5.54 10.38 -7.49
CA PHE A 74 6.86 10.06 -7.01
C PHE A 74 6.86 8.96 -5.94
N VAL A 75 5.84 8.89 -5.09
CA VAL A 75 5.69 7.86 -4.05
C VAL A 75 4.42 7.07 -4.27
N ILE A 76 4.51 5.73 -4.31
CA ILE A 76 3.36 4.81 -4.34
C ILE A 76 3.53 3.74 -3.27
N PRO A 77 2.57 3.55 -2.35
CA PRO A 77 2.52 2.38 -1.49
C PRO A 77 2.29 1.11 -2.32
N ASP A 78 3.11 0.10 -2.09
CA ASP A 78 3.06 -1.19 -2.77
C ASP A 78 2.74 -2.32 -1.78
N LEU A 79 1.70 -3.08 -2.09
CA LEU A 79 1.21 -4.21 -1.31
C LEU A 79 1.75 -5.52 -1.89
N MET A 80 2.77 -6.08 -1.26
CA MET A 80 3.27 -7.41 -1.62
C MET A 80 2.48 -8.50 -0.87
N PHE A 81 1.69 -9.24 -1.63
CA PHE A 81 0.97 -10.42 -1.19
C PHE A 81 1.92 -11.61 -1.10
N CYS A 82 2.16 -12.08 0.12
CA CYS A 82 3.09 -13.17 0.42
C CYS A 82 2.72 -13.90 1.71
N GLY A 83 3.39 -15.02 1.98
CA GLY A 83 3.15 -15.82 3.18
C GLY A 83 1.68 -16.27 3.25
N PRO A 84 0.96 -16.06 4.38
CA PRO A 84 -0.47 -16.33 4.47
C PRO A 84 -1.36 -15.66 3.42
N ALA A 85 -0.92 -14.57 2.77
CA ALA A 85 -1.68 -13.83 1.77
C ALA A 85 -1.20 -14.10 0.32
N GLN A 86 -0.37 -15.13 0.11
CA GLN A 86 0.21 -15.46 -1.20
C GLN A 86 -0.87 -15.63 -2.29
N ASN A 87 -0.63 -15.06 -3.48
CA ASN A 87 -1.50 -15.17 -4.67
C ASN A 87 -2.86 -14.49 -4.54
N MET A 88 -3.02 -13.57 -3.58
CA MET A 88 -4.28 -12.86 -3.36
C MET A 88 -4.27 -11.45 -3.98
N ALA A 89 -3.18 -10.99 -4.60
CA ALA A 89 -3.07 -9.62 -5.11
C ALA A 89 -4.20 -9.25 -6.08
N ARG A 90 -4.45 -10.09 -7.09
CA ARG A 90 -5.54 -9.84 -8.05
C ARG A 90 -6.90 -9.75 -7.38
N GLU A 91 -7.22 -10.72 -6.54
CA GLU A 91 -8.52 -10.78 -5.85
C GLU A 91 -8.71 -9.57 -4.93
N ALA A 92 -7.65 -9.17 -4.22
CA ALA A 92 -7.67 -8.01 -3.35
C ALA A 92 -7.88 -6.71 -4.13
N VAL A 93 -7.17 -6.51 -5.24
CA VAL A 93 -7.37 -5.34 -6.11
C VAL A 93 -8.80 -5.31 -6.65
N ASP A 94 -9.30 -6.42 -7.19
CA ASP A 94 -10.68 -6.50 -7.71
C ASP A 94 -11.71 -6.22 -6.61
N PHE A 95 -11.44 -6.68 -5.38
CA PHE A 95 -12.27 -6.38 -4.22
C PHE A 95 -12.21 -4.90 -3.85
N TYR A 96 -11.02 -4.28 -3.75
CA TYR A 96 -10.90 -2.85 -3.44
C TYR A 96 -11.61 -1.98 -4.47
N LEU A 97 -11.49 -2.31 -5.77
CA LEU A 97 -12.24 -1.64 -6.84
C LEU A 97 -13.76 -1.75 -6.64
N SER A 98 -14.26 -2.87 -6.12
CA SER A 98 -15.68 -3.04 -5.80
C SER A 98 -16.13 -2.26 -4.55
N VAL A 99 -15.22 -2.06 -3.59
CA VAL A 99 -15.49 -1.35 -2.34
C VAL A 99 -15.47 0.16 -2.54
N PHE A 100 -14.66 0.68 -3.45
CA PHE A 100 -14.52 2.11 -3.66
C PHE A 100 -15.07 2.51 -5.05
N PRO A 101 -16.22 3.20 -5.12
CA PRO A 101 -16.87 3.50 -6.40
C PRO A 101 -16.07 4.45 -7.30
N ASP A 102 -15.17 5.25 -6.70
CA ASP A 102 -14.25 6.16 -7.39
C ASP A 102 -12.86 5.52 -7.57
N ALA A 103 -12.80 4.18 -7.58
CA ALA A 103 -11.56 3.45 -7.79
C ALA A 103 -11.45 2.95 -9.22
N GLU A 104 -10.24 3.05 -9.76
CA GLU A 104 -9.96 2.77 -11.16
C GLU A 104 -8.74 1.85 -11.24
N LEU A 105 -8.85 0.82 -12.08
CA LEU A 105 -7.71 -0.03 -12.38
C LEU A 105 -6.77 0.72 -13.32
N GLY A 106 -5.47 0.70 -13.04
CA GLY A 106 -4.46 1.12 -14.00
C GLY A 106 -3.92 -0.07 -14.79
N SER A 107 -2.62 -0.29 -14.69
CA SER A 107 -1.93 -1.42 -15.30
C SER A 107 -2.12 -2.69 -14.48
N ARG A 108 -2.17 -3.83 -15.17
CA ARG A 108 -2.10 -5.15 -14.55
C ARG A 108 -1.30 -6.09 -15.43
N VAL A 109 -0.27 -6.69 -14.85
CA VAL A 109 0.67 -7.60 -15.49
C VAL A 109 0.73 -8.90 -14.69
N HIS A 110 0.56 -10.02 -15.38
CA HIS A 110 0.53 -11.37 -14.80
C HIS A 110 1.81 -12.13 -15.09
N TYR A 111 2.06 -13.19 -14.31
CA TYR A 111 3.09 -14.16 -14.64
C TYR A 111 2.63 -15.04 -15.82
N ASP A 112 3.51 -15.25 -16.80
CA ASP A 112 3.20 -16.09 -17.96
C ASP A 112 3.08 -17.58 -17.60
N GLU A 113 3.87 -18.03 -16.62
CA GLU A 113 3.94 -19.42 -16.19
C GLU A 113 3.97 -19.51 -14.66
N ALA A 114 3.44 -20.61 -14.13
CA ALA A 114 3.55 -20.89 -12.69
C ALA A 114 5.01 -21.26 -12.34
N GLN A 115 5.57 -20.57 -11.35
CA GLN A 115 6.94 -20.81 -10.87
C GLN A 115 7.04 -20.54 -9.37
N GLY A 116 7.63 -21.48 -8.63
CA GLY A 116 7.75 -21.34 -7.17
C GLY A 116 6.36 -21.16 -6.52
N PRO A 117 6.11 -20.09 -5.75
CA PRO A 117 4.82 -19.85 -5.11
C PRO A 117 3.78 -19.21 -6.05
N VAL A 118 4.17 -18.65 -7.21
CA VAL A 118 3.24 -17.93 -8.11
C VAL A 118 2.59 -18.85 -9.13
N THR A 119 1.39 -18.46 -9.55
CA THR A 119 0.57 -19.10 -10.58
C THR A 119 0.39 -18.18 -11.78
N ALA A 120 -0.17 -18.68 -12.88
CA ALA A 120 -0.49 -17.84 -14.05
C ALA A 120 -1.52 -16.72 -13.75
N GLU A 121 -2.32 -16.87 -12.69
CA GLU A 121 -3.27 -15.84 -12.26
C GLU A 121 -2.63 -14.81 -11.31
N SER A 122 -1.44 -15.11 -10.80
CA SER A 122 -0.70 -14.22 -9.89
C SER A 122 -0.25 -12.97 -10.64
N VAL A 123 -0.11 -11.88 -9.90
CA VAL A 123 0.20 -10.55 -10.43
C VAL A 123 1.68 -10.24 -10.21
N ILE A 124 2.40 -9.90 -11.29
CA ILE A 124 3.75 -9.33 -11.19
C ILE A 124 3.65 -7.88 -10.69
N PHE A 125 2.71 -7.13 -11.26
CA PHE A 125 2.45 -5.74 -10.91
C PHE A 125 1.02 -5.40 -11.29
N SER A 126 0.26 -4.81 -10.37
CA SER A 126 -0.99 -4.13 -10.67
C SER A 126 -1.03 -2.83 -9.91
N ASP A 127 -1.35 -1.73 -10.58
CA ASP A 127 -1.67 -0.48 -9.90
C ASP A 127 -3.15 -0.13 -10.07
N PHE A 128 -3.63 0.67 -9.14
CA PHE A 128 -5.01 1.11 -9.08
C PHE A 128 -5.08 2.40 -8.28
N GLN A 129 -6.14 3.16 -8.53
CA GLN A 129 -6.42 4.39 -7.81
C GLN A 129 -7.60 4.20 -6.88
N ILE A 130 -7.56 4.86 -5.73
CA ILE A 130 -8.74 5.11 -4.90
C ILE A 130 -8.81 6.63 -4.71
N ARG A 131 -9.83 7.28 -5.27
CA ARG A 131 -9.98 8.76 -5.21
C ARG A 131 -8.76 9.52 -5.73
N GLY A 132 -8.12 9.01 -6.78
CA GLY A 132 -6.94 9.62 -7.41
C GLY A 132 -5.62 9.34 -6.70
N GLU A 133 -5.63 8.72 -5.52
CA GLU A 133 -4.41 8.25 -4.85
C GLU A 133 -4.01 6.88 -5.40
N TRP A 134 -2.75 6.74 -5.80
CA TRP A 134 -2.23 5.52 -6.40
C TRP A 134 -1.76 4.53 -5.33
N LEU A 135 -2.12 3.27 -5.51
CA LEU A 135 -1.53 2.11 -4.84
C LEU A 135 -1.09 1.10 -5.89
N SER A 136 -0.11 0.27 -5.53
CA SER A 136 0.23 -0.92 -6.29
C SER A 136 0.13 -2.18 -5.44
N ALA A 137 0.00 -3.31 -6.12
CA ALA A 137 -0.05 -4.63 -5.53
C ALA A 137 0.68 -5.64 -6.42
N MET A 138 1.34 -6.60 -5.78
CA MET A 138 2.02 -7.69 -6.46
C MET A 138 1.99 -8.97 -5.62
N ASP A 139 2.14 -10.12 -6.26
CA ASP A 139 2.40 -11.39 -5.59
C ASP A 139 3.91 -11.68 -5.59
N SER A 140 4.43 -12.06 -4.42
CA SER A 140 5.84 -12.41 -4.29
C SER A 140 6.18 -13.64 -5.14
N ALA A 141 7.17 -13.50 -6.03
CA ALA A 141 7.74 -14.60 -6.81
C ALA A 141 8.53 -15.62 -5.96
N VAL A 142 8.82 -15.28 -4.70
CA VAL A 142 9.59 -16.12 -3.77
C VAL A 142 8.82 -16.32 -2.48
N ALA A 143 8.97 -17.50 -1.86
CA ALA A 143 8.27 -17.78 -0.61
C ALA A 143 8.82 -16.87 0.52
N GLN A 144 7.91 -16.20 1.22
CA GLN A 144 8.23 -15.34 2.36
C GLN A 144 7.64 -15.93 3.65
N SER A 145 8.37 -15.79 4.76
CA SER A 145 7.93 -16.21 6.10
C SER A 145 7.09 -15.16 6.84
N PHE A 146 6.86 -14.00 6.23
CA PHE A 146 6.12 -12.88 6.79
C PHE A 146 4.90 -12.51 5.91
N THR A 147 4.05 -11.63 6.44
CA THR A 147 2.93 -10.99 5.72
C THR A 147 2.71 -9.58 6.26
N PHE A 148 1.59 -8.96 5.92
CA PHE A 148 1.13 -7.67 6.41
C PHE A 148 1.15 -7.59 7.95
N SER A 149 1.39 -6.38 8.46
CA SER A 149 1.41 -6.07 9.88
C SER A 149 0.86 -4.65 10.08
N PRO A 150 0.38 -4.30 11.29
CA PRO A 150 -0.15 -2.95 11.55
C PRO A 150 0.92 -1.84 11.58
N GLY A 151 2.18 -2.16 11.26
CA GLY A 151 3.27 -1.18 11.22
C GLY A 151 3.11 -0.12 10.12
N ILE A 152 2.32 -0.42 9.08
CA ILE A 152 1.85 0.53 8.05
C ILE A 152 0.35 0.27 7.87
N SER A 153 -0.44 1.35 7.74
CA SER A 153 -1.88 1.26 7.47
C SER A 153 -2.31 2.27 6.41
N LEU A 154 -3.41 1.97 5.73
CA LEU A 154 -4.03 2.84 4.74
C LEU A 154 -5.18 3.62 5.37
N MET A 155 -5.08 4.94 5.34
CA MET A 155 -6.11 5.81 5.93
C MET A 155 -7.09 6.27 4.85
N PHE A 156 -8.35 5.89 5.00
CA PHE A 156 -9.44 6.33 4.14
C PHE A 156 -10.29 7.38 4.86
N ARG A 157 -10.30 8.60 4.31
CA ARG A 157 -11.10 9.72 4.80
C ARG A 157 -12.49 9.68 4.19
N ALA A 158 -13.44 9.14 4.93
CA ALA A 158 -14.83 8.98 4.52
C ALA A 158 -15.63 10.28 4.63
N ARG A 159 -16.49 10.51 3.64
CA ARG A 159 -17.41 11.65 3.55
C ARG A 159 -18.72 11.27 4.27
N GLY A 160 -18.73 11.52 5.57
CA GLY A 160 -19.89 11.29 6.45
C GLY A 160 -20.13 9.82 6.81
N GLN A 161 -21.16 9.60 7.65
CA GLN A 161 -21.40 8.31 8.32
C GLN A 161 -21.72 7.16 7.35
N ALA A 162 -22.53 7.41 6.32
CA ALA A 162 -22.93 6.36 5.38
C ALA A 162 -21.74 5.74 4.64
N GLU A 163 -20.71 6.54 4.35
CA GLU A 163 -19.49 6.01 3.73
C GLU A 163 -18.60 5.26 4.73
N ILE A 164 -18.51 5.74 5.97
CA ILE A 164 -17.84 5.01 7.05
C ILE A 164 -18.47 3.62 7.20
N ASP A 165 -19.80 3.55 7.29
CA ASP A 165 -20.53 2.31 7.46
C ASP A 165 -20.28 1.33 6.32
N ARG A 166 -20.44 1.80 5.07
CA ARG A 166 -20.25 0.98 3.87
C ARG A 166 -18.83 0.42 3.75
N VAL A 167 -17.81 1.25 3.97
CA VAL A 167 -16.41 0.81 3.85
C VAL A 167 -16.02 -0.07 5.03
N TRP A 168 -16.45 0.26 6.25
CA TRP A 168 -16.19 -0.56 7.43
C TRP A 168 -16.79 -1.96 7.31
N GLU A 169 -18.07 -2.05 6.91
CA GLU A 169 -18.77 -3.32 6.74
C GLU A 169 -18.15 -4.19 5.65
N ALA A 170 -17.62 -3.57 4.60
CA ALA A 170 -16.94 -4.30 3.54
C ALA A 170 -15.56 -4.81 3.99
N LEU A 171 -14.76 -3.96 4.63
CA LEU A 171 -13.35 -4.27 4.90
C LEU A 171 -13.13 -5.01 6.22
N SER A 172 -13.88 -4.74 7.30
CA SER A 172 -13.55 -5.29 8.61
C SER A 172 -13.72 -6.82 8.66
N ALA A 173 -12.62 -7.54 8.88
CA ALA A 173 -12.61 -9.01 8.93
C ALA A 173 -12.05 -9.59 10.24
N VAL A 174 -11.37 -8.78 11.07
CA VAL A 174 -10.71 -9.22 12.31
C VAL A 174 -11.20 -8.37 13.50
N PRO A 175 -12.22 -8.82 14.25
CA PRO A 175 -12.84 -8.03 15.33
C PRO A 175 -11.88 -7.57 16.44
N GLU A 176 -10.81 -8.32 16.69
CA GLU A 176 -9.80 -8.01 17.71
C GLU A 176 -8.85 -6.88 17.28
N ALA A 177 -8.76 -6.61 15.97
CA ALA A 177 -7.97 -5.51 15.43
C ALA A 177 -8.75 -4.19 15.36
N GLU A 178 -10.05 -4.22 15.65
CA GLU A 178 -10.89 -3.03 15.55
C GLU A 178 -10.71 -2.09 16.75
N GLN A 179 -10.27 -0.87 16.50
CA GLN A 179 -10.17 0.17 17.53
C GLN A 179 -9.99 1.58 16.94
N CYS A 180 -10.74 2.57 17.41
CA CYS A 180 -10.59 3.98 17.03
C CYS A 180 -10.54 4.23 15.50
N GLY A 181 -11.40 3.55 14.73
CA GLY A 181 -11.40 3.61 13.26
C GLY A 181 -10.42 2.64 12.59
N TRP A 182 -9.56 1.93 13.33
CA TRP A 182 -8.70 0.88 12.78
C TRP A 182 -9.48 -0.39 12.52
N LEU A 183 -9.13 -1.10 11.45
CA LEU A 183 -9.57 -2.46 11.14
C LEU A 183 -8.47 -3.21 10.37
N VAL A 184 -8.62 -4.52 10.26
CA VAL A 184 -7.82 -5.37 9.37
C VAL A 184 -8.76 -6.08 8.40
N ASP A 185 -8.40 -6.07 7.12
CA ASP A 185 -9.18 -6.73 6.08
C ASP A 185 -8.91 -8.23 5.96
N ARG A 186 -9.69 -8.91 5.10
CA ARG A 186 -9.58 -10.36 4.90
C ARG A 186 -8.23 -10.83 4.34
N TYR A 187 -7.41 -9.90 3.85
CA TYR A 187 -6.06 -10.17 3.34
C TYR A 187 -4.96 -9.86 4.35
N GLY A 188 -5.30 -9.21 5.48
CA GLY A 188 -4.38 -8.81 6.53
C GLY A 188 -3.90 -7.36 6.43
N VAL A 189 -4.40 -6.57 5.49
CA VAL A 189 -4.01 -5.16 5.35
C VAL A 189 -4.71 -4.33 6.43
N SER A 190 -3.94 -3.47 7.11
CA SER A 190 -4.48 -2.58 8.15
C SER A 190 -5.00 -1.29 7.53
N TRP A 191 -6.22 -0.91 7.91
CA TRP A 191 -6.90 0.30 7.43
C TRP A 191 -7.32 1.18 8.60
N GLN A 192 -7.45 2.48 8.34
CA GLN A 192 -8.08 3.45 9.23
C GLN A 192 -9.23 4.13 8.48
N ILE A 193 -10.48 3.84 8.87
CA ILE A 193 -11.67 4.44 8.28
C ILE A 193 -12.13 5.57 9.19
N VAL A 194 -11.87 6.80 8.75
CA VAL A 194 -12.07 8.00 9.57
C VAL A 194 -12.90 9.04 8.84
N PRO A 195 -13.71 9.88 9.53
CA PRO A 195 -14.37 10.99 8.90
C PRO A 195 -13.34 12.00 8.36
N ASP A 196 -13.63 12.62 7.21
CA ASP A 196 -12.77 13.62 6.60
C ASP A 196 -12.55 14.86 7.49
N ASN A 197 -13.47 15.17 8.39
CA ASN A 197 -13.39 16.24 9.37
C ASN A 197 -13.07 15.76 10.81
N LEU A 198 -12.43 14.59 10.98
CA LEU A 198 -12.13 14.01 12.31
C LEU A 198 -11.49 15.01 13.29
N GLY A 199 -10.55 15.85 12.82
CA GLY A 199 -9.90 16.86 13.66
C GLY A 199 -10.88 17.80 14.35
N GLU A 200 -11.83 18.35 13.58
CA GLU A 200 -12.87 19.25 14.09
C GLU A 200 -13.83 18.54 15.06
N LEU A 201 -14.15 17.27 14.78
CA LEU A 201 -15.00 16.45 15.65
C LEU A 201 -14.34 16.23 17.02
N LEU A 202 -13.04 15.97 17.04
CA LEU A 202 -12.29 15.69 18.28
C LEU A 202 -12.09 16.92 19.18
N GLU A 203 -12.27 18.14 18.65
CA GLU A 203 -12.24 19.37 19.44
C GLU A 203 -13.50 19.56 20.31
N ARG A 204 -14.58 18.80 20.06
CA ARG A 204 -15.83 18.90 20.83
C ARG A 204 -15.64 18.38 22.27
N PRO A 205 -16.33 18.97 23.27
CA PRO A 205 -16.23 18.51 24.65
C PRO A 205 -16.50 17.01 24.83
N GLY A 206 -15.49 16.29 25.34
CA GLY A 206 -15.56 14.85 25.62
C GLY A 206 -15.47 13.93 24.39
N ALA A 207 -15.32 14.48 23.18
CA ALA A 207 -15.27 13.70 21.94
C ALA A 207 -14.11 12.71 21.92
N TYR A 208 -12.91 13.15 22.33
CA TYR A 208 -11.74 12.27 22.43
C TYR A 208 -11.99 11.06 23.35
N GLY A 209 -12.67 11.26 24.48
CA GLY A 209 -13.00 10.17 25.39
C GLY A 209 -13.97 9.14 24.78
N ARG A 210 -14.98 9.62 24.03
CA ARG A 210 -15.91 8.76 23.29
C ARG A 210 -15.18 8.02 22.15
N PHE A 211 -14.38 8.73 21.37
CA PHE A 211 -13.55 8.20 20.29
C PHE A 211 -12.67 7.03 20.76
N MET A 212 -12.00 7.15 21.91
CA MET A 212 -11.13 6.10 22.45
C MET A 212 -11.87 4.80 22.84
N GLY A 213 -13.19 4.87 23.03
CA GLY A 213 -14.05 3.71 23.28
C GLY A 213 -14.73 3.15 22.04
N MET A 214 -14.58 3.81 20.88
CA MET A 214 -15.20 3.39 19.63
C MET A 214 -14.32 2.38 18.89
N LYS A 215 -14.98 1.44 18.21
CA LYS A 215 -14.38 0.65 17.15
C LYS A 215 -14.60 1.38 15.82
N LYS A 216 -15.72 1.11 15.15
CA LYS A 216 -16.24 1.95 14.06
C LYS A 216 -16.60 3.32 14.61
N ILE A 217 -16.21 4.38 13.91
CA ILE A 217 -16.53 5.74 14.30
C ILE A 217 -18.00 6.04 14.00
N VAL A 218 -18.70 6.59 15.00
CA VAL A 218 -20.06 7.12 14.86
C VAL A 218 -19.98 8.64 15.00
N VAL A 219 -20.09 9.36 13.88
CA VAL A 219 -19.86 10.82 13.78
C VAL A 219 -20.77 11.61 14.71
N ASP A 220 -22.04 11.21 14.85
CA ASP A 220 -23.00 11.89 15.72
C ASP A 220 -22.72 11.69 17.22
N GLU A 221 -21.90 10.71 17.56
CA GLU A 221 -21.44 10.44 18.92
C GLU A 221 -20.10 11.12 19.24
N LEU A 222 -19.48 11.83 18.30
CA LEU A 222 -18.27 12.63 18.53
C LEU A 222 -18.64 14.09 18.83
#